data_AF-A0A8S1X5S3-F1
#
_entry.id   AF-A0A8S1X5S3-F1
#
_cell.length_a   1.000
_cell.length_b   1.000
_cell.length_c   1.000
_cell.angle_alpha   90.00
_cell.angle_beta   90.00
_cell.angle_gamma   90.00
#
_symmetry.space_group_name_H-M   'P 1'
#
loop_
_entity.id
_entity.type
_entity.pdbx_description
1 polymer ?
#
loop_
_entity_poly.entity_id
_entity_poly.type
_entity_poly.pdbx_seq_one_letter_code
_entity_poly.pdbx_strand_id
1 'polypeptide(L)'
;MIFNFGINVFTFIIQRKWINLNLQIIISFLMYPLKKIEHQSFHNFSYTNLIWIITKLLLCQIPSLISKSDNITIWGYNYFSTASSMFDEERSTKMNLLRMSKWKLYLRRRIKKFIDLKYSIQSSIRKQEYNLKYDSIQNLCLEKWVQLQLQIKDRIMLVNLMGQEWIKSGKRFRQGQIGHISIEYQQMIIIFNYLISIVLCEFQNGYYIDKNETIKIFHGLNLNDYPLTKISDDDLIALSKSGFNLLRISVFLDQLIPQKPTSQNNVTYNQTYLTDLEHIVQQAKKNNFSVILVADHVLLSKQFCGYGFPDWAIQRTNFPVPYDNYGKIKFDLYPNKDQCSTNFDSFLKTDDVGNNFESLYKNANNLTEYFGLFWQKIAEKMKNEENVIGYDLLNNPQCGNYHRTYYQCIWPGWNNRQLIMPFYQKVNSYIREVEKSKIVFYQTQDTDFIGSGFDDNINGNEYRKKEAYSYRINYKSDYFKELATNLNYYSMWLEIHVGKHAQVSTFLSEFSGTDEYLLNRLLNYADYFQSSWTYKGSIQQALKLDALKRPYAQSICAEQVFHHQYDSINQVFKLQFKFKSACSTLLFLPYDYGYSCSNCILRQYDKRIFEIKLTISNQQQQQVNIIIWRKKV
;
A
#
# COMPACT_ATOMS: atom_id res chain seq x y z
N MET A 1 -27.65 29.70 -24.70
CA MET A 1 -28.90 28.97 -24.37
C MET A 1 -28.65 27.54 -23.89
N ILE A 2 -27.75 26.74 -24.49
CA ILE A 2 -27.39 25.39 -24.00
C ILE A 2 -26.78 25.42 -22.56
N PHE A 3 -26.07 26.49 -22.20
CA PHE A 3 -25.49 26.68 -20.87
C PHE A 3 -26.53 26.87 -19.73
N ASN A 4 -27.71 27.42 -20.05
CA ASN A 4 -28.78 27.62 -19.04
C ASN A 4 -29.68 26.37 -18.90
N PHE A 5 -29.78 25.53 -19.94
CA PHE A 5 -30.47 24.25 -19.84
C PHE A 5 -29.70 23.26 -18.95
N GLY A 6 -28.36 23.27 -19.01
CA GLY A 6 -27.49 22.45 -18.16
C GLY A 6 -27.59 22.79 -16.67
N ILE A 7 -27.72 24.07 -16.31
CA ILE A 7 -27.85 24.50 -14.91
C ILE A 7 -29.20 24.06 -14.33
N ASN A 8 -30.29 24.13 -15.09
CA ASN A 8 -31.61 23.73 -14.60
C ASN A 8 -31.74 22.21 -14.41
N VAL A 9 -31.12 21.40 -15.27
CA VAL A 9 -31.06 19.93 -15.09
C VAL A 9 -30.18 19.55 -13.90
N PHE A 10 -29.05 20.24 -13.68
CA PHE A 10 -28.15 20.00 -12.54
C PHE A 10 -28.80 20.39 -11.19
N THR A 11 -29.62 21.44 -11.19
CA THR A 11 -30.36 21.88 -9.99
C THR A 11 -31.50 20.91 -9.66
N PHE A 12 -32.12 20.28 -10.67
CA PHE A 12 -33.15 19.26 -10.49
C PHE A 12 -32.61 17.94 -9.91
N ILE A 13 -31.37 17.57 -10.25
CA ILE A 13 -30.71 16.34 -9.76
C ILE A 13 -30.31 16.47 -8.27
N ILE A 14 -29.89 17.66 -7.82
CA ILE A 14 -29.47 17.89 -6.42
C ILE A 14 -30.65 17.82 -5.42
N GLN A 15 -31.88 18.03 -5.86
CA GLN A 15 -33.05 17.97 -4.96
C GLN A 15 -33.49 16.53 -4.61
N ARG A 16 -32.99 15.48 -5.28
CA ARG A 16 -33.27 14.08 -4.90
C ARG A 16 -32.02 13.38 -4.37
N LYS A 17 -32.03 13.07 -3.07
CA LYS A 17 -31.03 12.33 -2.28
C LYS A 17 -30.31 11.20 -3.05
N TRP A 18 -29.13 11.46 -3.62
CA TRP A 18 -28.20 10.43 -4.10
C TRP A 18 -26.74 10.88 -3.83
N ILE A 19 -26.23 10.56 -2.64
CA ILE A 19 -24.82 10.74 -2.26
C ILE A 19 -24.14 9.40 -2.52
N ASN A 20 -23.63 9.18 -3.74
CA ASN A 20 -22.60 8.16 -4.02
C ASN A 20 -22.00 8.26 -5.44
N LEU A 21 -22.62 9.00 -6.37
CA LEU A 21 -22.10 9.12 -7.76
C LEU A 21 -21.11 10.27 -8.00
N ASN A 22 -20.80 11.10 -7.00
CA ASN A 22 -20.26 12.44 -7.28
C ASN A 22 -18.76 12.52 -7.60
N LEU A 23 -17.89 11.58 -7.21
CA LEU A 23 -16.47 11.69 -7.57
C LEU A 23 -16.21 11.38 -9.07
N GLN A 24 -16.86 10.35 -9.61
CA GLN A 24 -16.69 9.97 -11.02
C GLN A 24 -17.29 11.01 -11.98
N ILE A 25 -18.42 11.64 -11.63
CA ILE A 25 -19.03 12.69 -12.46
C ILE A 25 -18.16 13.96 -12.44
N ILE A 26 -17.63 14.36 -11.28
CA ILE A 26 -16.76 15.54 -11.17
C ILE A 26 -15.47 15.35 -11.98
N ILE A 27 -14.88 14.16 -11.95
CA ILE A 27 -13.70 13.82 -12.78
C ILE A 27 -14.08 13.77 -14.27
N SER A 28 -15.24 13.21 -14.62
CA SER A 28 -15.73 13.15 -16.00
C SER A 28 -16.01 14.54 -16.59
N PHE A 29 -16.51 15.48 -15.78
CA PHE A 29 -16.82 16.85 -16.20
C PHE A 29 -15.58 17.75 -16.30
N LEU A 30 -14.57 17.54 -15.44
CA LEU A 30 -13.28 18.21 -15.53
C LEU A 30 -12.44 17.76 -16.74
N MET A 31 -12.65 16.53 -17.21
CA MET A 31 -11.90 15.92 -18.31
C MET A 31 -12.66 15.91 -19.66
N TYR A 32 -13.95 16.25 -19.68
CA TYR A 32 -14.76 16.31 -20.90
C TYR A 32 -14.19 17.21 -22.03
N PRO A 33 -13.43 18.30 -21.77
CA PRO A 33 -12.80 19.06 -22.85
C PRO A 33 -11.76 18.26 -23.65
N LEU A 34 -11.23 17.15 -23.11
CA LEU A 34 -10.18 16.34 -23.74
C LEU A 34 -10.72 15.35 -24.79
N LYS A 35 -12.04 15.11 -24.82
CA LYS A 35 -12.65 14.12 -25.72
C LYS A 35 -13.06 14.69 -27.09
N LYS A 36 -12.84 16.00 -27.34
CA LYS A 36 -13.30 16.67 -28.57
C LYS A 36 -12.29 17.66 -29.16
N ILE A 37 -11.00 17.38 -29.00
CA ILE A 37 -9.92 18.15 -29.63
C ILE A 37 -8.95 17.15 -30.28
N GLU A 38 -9.42 16.52 -31.35
CA GLU A 38 -8.52 16.00 -32.38
C GLU A 38 -8.10 17.19 -33.25
N HIS A 39 -6.79 17.30 -33.48
CA HIS A 39 -6.15 18.32 -34.32
C HIS A 39 -6.31 19.79 -33.88
N GLN A 40 -5.43 20.26 -33.00
CA GLN A 40 -4.50 21.39 -33.26
C GLN A 40 -3.83 21.86 -31.95
N SER A 41 -2.57 22.26 -32.10
CA SER A 41 -1.64 22.80 -31.11
C SER A 41 -2.25 23.69 -30.03
N PHE A 42 -2.06 23.34 -28.74
CA PHE A 42 -2.31 24.22 -27.61
C PHE A 42 -1.00 24.57 -26.87
N HIS A 43 -0.40 25.67 -27.28
CA HIS A 43 0.25 26.59 -26.34
C HIS A 43 -0.84 27.55 -25.86
N ASN A 44 -0.99 27.72 -24.53
CA ASN A 44 -1.87 28.71 -23.85
C ASN A 44 -3.23 28.23 -23.29
N PHE A 45 -3.23 27.17 -22.48
CA PHE A 45 -4.23 27.04 -21.40
C PHE A 45 -3.55 27.37 -20.06
N SER A 46 -3.81 28.54 -19.47
CA SER A 46 -3.13 28.97 -18.23
C SER A 46 -3.78 28.40 -16.97
N TYR A 47 -2.97 27.74 -16.14
CA TYR A 47 -3.31 27.09 -14.84
C TYR A 47 -4.08 27.96 -13.83
N THR A 48 -4.03 29.29 -13.97
CA THR A 48 -4.84 30.24 -13.20
C THR A 48 -6.34 30.01 -13.34
N ASN A 49 -6.82 29.53 -14.50
CA ASN A 49 -8.24 29.26 -14.73
C ASN A 49 -8.70 27.98 -14.03
N LEU A 50 -7.84 26.95 -13.96
CA LEU A 50 -8.15 25.69 -13.28
C LEU A 50 -8.22 25.88 -11.76
N ILE A 51 -7.26 26.62 -11.19
CA ILE A 51 -7.26 26.99 -9.77
C ILE A 51 -8.49 27.85 -9.44
N TRP A 52 -8.89 28.77 -10.32
CA TRP A 52 -10.08 29.61 -10.13
C TRP A 52 -11.39 28.81 -10.14
N ILE A 53 -11.50 27.80 -11.03
CA ILE A 53 -12.65 26.89 -11.10
C ILE A 53 -12.74 26.00 -9.85
N ILE A 54 -11.63 25.40 -9.43
CA ILE A 54 -11.56 24.56 -8.22
C ILE A 54 -11.89 25.37 -6.96
N THR A 55 -11.35 26.59 -6.86
CA THR A 55 -11.62 27.49 -5.72
C THR A 55 -13.09 27.92 -5.67
N LYS A 56 -13.74 28.15 -6.82
CA LYS A 56 -15.18 28.47 -6.87
C LYS A 56 -16.06 27.26 -6.52
N LEU A 57 -15.70 26.06 -6.96
CA LEU A 57 -16.43 24.83 -6.63
C LEU A 57 -16.37 24.51 -5.14
N LEU A 58 -15.20 24.69 -4.52
CA LEU A 58 -15.00 24.51 -3.07
C LEU A 58 -15.73 25.59 -2.24
N LEU A 59 -15.73 26.85 -2.68
CA LEU A 59 -16.44 27.93 -1.98
C LEU A 59 -17.97 27.83 -2.08
N CYS A 60 -18.52 27.16 -3.11
CA CYS A 60 -19.95 26.92 -3.25
C CYS A 60 -20.48 25.73 -2.43
N GLN A 61 -19.62 24.81 -1.98
CA GLN A 61 -20.01 23.64 -1.17
C GLN A 61 -20.02 23.89 0.35
N ILE A 62 -19.34 24.94 0.80
CA ILE A 62 -19.22 25.27 2.23
C ILE A 62 -20.55 25.74 2.86
N PRO A 63 -21.44 26.50 2.19
CA PRO A 63 -22.69 26.93 2.81
C PRO A 63 -23.69 25.80 3.10
N SER A 64 -23.63 24.67 2.38
CA SER A 64 -24.56 23.55 2.60
C SER A 64 -24.14 22.60 3.73
N LEU A 65 -22.85 22.55 4.06
CA LEU A 65 -22.32 21.70 5.14
C LEU A 65 -22.40 22.34 6.53
N ILE A 66 -22.52 23.66 6.61
CA ILE A 66 -22.58 24.41 7.89
C ILE A 66 -24.00 24.44 8.49
N SER A 67 -25.04 23.99 7.75
CA SER A 67 -26.42 24.08 8.23
C SER A 67 -26.88 22.95 9.17
N LYS A 68 -26.03 21.98 9.55
CA LYS A 68 -26.48 20.77 10.28
C LYS A 68 -25.53 20.16 11.32
N SER A 69 -24.61 20.90 11.93
CA SER A 69 -23.90 20.38 13.11
C SER A 69 -23.51 21.50 14.05
N ASP A 70 -24.34 21.69 15.07
CA ASP A 70 -23.98 22.42 16.28
C ASP A 70 -22.98 21.57 17.09
N ASN A 71 -22.00 22.24 17.70
CA ASN A 71 -20.88 21.72 18.51
C ASN A 71 -19.55 21.54 17.77
N ILE A 72 -18.83 22.65 17.57
CA ILE A 72 -17.37 22.64 17.44
C ILE A 72 -16.83 23.70 18.40
N THR A 73 -16.32 23.23 19.54
CA THR A 73 -15.63 24.02 20.56
C THR A 73 -14.21 24.37 20.05
N ILE A 74 -13.83 25.64 20.19
CA ILE A 74 -12.57 26.22 19.68
C ILE A 74 -11.57 26.40 20.83
N TRP A 75 -10.29 26.07 20.59
CA TRP A 75 -9.15 26.69 21.27
C TRP A 75 -8.06 27.12 20.27
N GLY A 76 -7.52 28.34 20.46
CA GLY A 76 -6.29 28.80 19.79
C GLY A 76 -6.27 30.29 19.43
N TYR A 77 -5.89 31.18 20.37
CA TYR A 77 -5.73 32.62 20.08
C TYR A 77 -4.38 33.27 20.48
N ASN A 78 -3.27 32.56 20.64
CA ASN A 78 -2.01 33.23 21.07
C ASN A 78 -0.80 33.17 20.11
N TYR A 79 -0.98 32.85 18.82
CA TYR A 79 0.18 32.53 17.96
C TYR A 79 0.44 33.40 16.71
N PHE A 80 -0.26 34.51 16.50
CA PHE A 80 -0.18 35.25 15.22
C PHE A 80 0.36 36.69 15.27
N SER A 81 0.85 37.19 16.41
CA SER A 81 1.49 38.52 16.46
C SER A 81 2.94 38.54 15.96
N THR A 82 3.63 37.39 15.90
CA THR A 82 5.07 37.31 15.58
C THR A 82 5.40 37.20 14.09
N ALA A 83 4.44 36.91 13.21
CA ALA A 83 4.68 36.73 11.77
C ALA A 83 4.70 38.05 10.97
N SER A 84 4.23 39.16 11.56
CA SER A 84 4.18 40.45 10.86
C SER A 84 5.50 41.21 10.89
N SER A 85 6.45 40.87 11.77
CA SER A 85 7.70 41.62 11.95
C SER A 85 8.89 41.10 11.13
N MET A 86 8.73 40.00 10.37
CA MET A 86 9.84 39.38 9.61
C MET A 86 9.87 39.75 8.12
N PHE A 87 9.04 40.67 7.64
CA PHE A 87 8.91 40.98 6.20
C PHE A 87 9.35 42.41 5.79
N ASP A 88 10.14 43.11 6.61
CA ASP A 88 10.48 44.52 6.38
C ASP A 88 11.85 44.81 5.74
N GLU A 89 12.60 43.80 5.28
CA GLU A 89 13.82 44.05 4.51
C GLU A 89 13.83 43.31 3.18
N GLU A 90 13.34 43.95 2.11
CA GLU A 90 13.99 43.83 0.79
C GLU A 90 13.57 44.94 -0.19
N ARG A 91 14.59 45.53 -0.82
CA ARG A 91 14.51 46.69 -1.72
C ARG A 91 13.83 46.35 -3.06
N SER A 92 12.63 46.88 -3.23
CA SER A 92 12.06 47.55 -4.42
C SER A 92 12.62 47.23 -5.83
N THR A 93 11.74 46.68 -6.68
CA THR A 93 11.51 47.19 -8.05
C THR A 93 10.03 47.57 -8.23
N LYS A 94 9.78 48.80 -8.75
CA LYS A 94 8.51 49.54 -8.71
C LYS A 94 7.28 48.85 -9.34
N MET A 95 7.45 47.82 -10.18
CA MET A 95 6.32 47.10 -10.80
C MET A 95 5.63 46.07 -9.90
N ASN A 96 6.29 45.60 -8.81
CA ASN A 96 5.71 44.61 -7.90
C ASN A 96 4.82 45.21 -6.79
N LEU A 97 5.02 46.49 -6.45
CA LEU A 97 4.29 47.15 -5.36
C LEU A 97 2.79 47.40 -5.68
N LEU A 98 2.44 47.61 -6.95
CA LEU A 98 1.04 47.78 -7.39
C LEU A 98 0.25 46.46 -7.41
N ARG A 99 0.92 45.32 -7.72
CA ARG A 99 0.32 43.98 -7.62
C ARG A 99 0.20 43.53 -6.16
N MET A 100 1.22 43.80 -5.34
CA MET A 100 1.19 43.49 -3.91
C MET A 100 0.18 44.32 -3.12
N SER A 101 -0.01 45.61 -3.45
CA SER A 101 -1.03 46.45 -2.78
C SER A 101 -2.45 46.00 -3.10
N LYS A 102 -2.74 45.61 -4.35
CA LYS A 102 -4.04 45.00 -4.74
C LYS A 102 -4.27 43.65 -4.05
N TRP A 103 -3.22 42.82 -3.92
CA TRP A 103 -3.27 41.56 -3.17
C TRP A 103 -3.48 41.78 -1.66
N LYS A 104 -2.79 42.74 -1.04
CA LYS A 104 -2.97 43.13 0.37
C LYS A 104 -4.39 43.64 0.63
N LEU A 105 -4.97 44.43 -0.29
CA LEU A 105 -6.34 44.93 -0.18
C LEU A 105 -7.38 43.82 -0.31
N TYR A 106 -7.15 42.87 -1.23
CA TYR A 106 -7.99 41.69 -1.42
C TYR A 106 -7.97 40.78 -0.19
N LEU A 107 -6.78 40.54 0.39
CA LEU A 107 -6.62 39.75 1.62
C LEU A 107 -7.31 40.43 2.81
N ARG A 108 -7.11 41.74 3.00
CA ARG A 108 -7.76 42.51 4.09
C ARG A 108 -9.29 42.45 4.01
N ARG A 109 -9.87 42.51 2.82
CA ARG A 109 -11.33 42.39 2.63
C ARG A 109 -11.86 40.99 2.93
N ARG A 110 -11.10 39.94 2.62
CA ARG A 110 -11.45 38.55 2.94
C ARG A 110 -11.30 38.24 4.43
N ILE A 111 -10.26 38.77 5.07
CA ILE A 111 -10.04 38.67 6.52
C ILE A 111 -11.17 39.39 7.28
N LYS A 112 -11.58 40.58 6.84
CA LYS A 112 -12.71 41.29 7.45
C LYS A 112 -14.01 40.51 7.35
N LYS A 113 -14.32 39.92 6.18
CA LYS A 113 -15.48 39.03 6.01
C LYS A 113 -15.45 37.80 6.94
N PHE A 114 -14.25 37.26 7.22
CA PHE A 114 -14.08 36.13 8.12
C PHE A 114 -14.25 36.53 9.60
N ILE A 115 -13.80 37.74 9.97
CA ILE A 115 -14.02 38.34 11.30
C ILE A 115 -15.51 38.62 11.53
N ASP A 116 -16.21 39.17 10.53
CA ASP A 116 -17.65 39.48 10.64
C ASP A 116 -18.48 38.18 10.76
N LEU A 117 -18.09 37.12 10.05
CA LEU A 117 -18.69 35.79 10.15
C LEU A 117 -18.47 35.17 11.55
N LYS A 118 -17.27 35.35 12.14
CA LYS A 118 -16.95 34.94 13.52
C LYS A 118 -17.87 35.59 14.55
N TYR A 119 -18.08 36.91 14.46
CA TYR A 119 -18.95 37.64 15.39
C TYR A 119 -20.43 37.23 15.25
N SER A 120 -20.90 37.00 14.01
CA SER A 120 -22.27 36.51 13.73
C SER A 120 -22.54 35.11 14.26
N ILE A 121 -21.52 34.23 14.30
CA ILE A 121 -21.64 32.87 14.84
C ILE A 121 -21.56 32.88 16.37
N GLN A 122 -20.73 33.74 16.96
CA GLN A 122 -20.63 33.92 18.42
C GLN A 122 -21.94 34.43 19.06
N SER A 123 -22.73 35.25 18.37
CA SER A 123 -24.03 35.70 18.88
C SER A 123 -25.11 34.61 18.87
N SER A 124 -24.99 33.63 17.97
CA SER A 124 -25.98 32.56 17.80
C SER A 124 -25.79 31.42 18.80
N ILE A 125 -24.54 31.14 19.20
CA ILE A 125 -24.20 30.01 20.09
C ILE A 125 -24.58 30.26 21.56
N ARG A 126 -24.68 31.52 22.03
CA ARG A 126 -25.07 31.84 23.43
C ARG A 126 -26.53 31.48 23.78
N LYS A 127 -27.30 30.86 22.88
CA LYS A 127 -28.73 30.59 23.09
C LYS A 127 -29.14 29.12 23.26
N GLN A 128 -28.26 28.14 23.11
CA GLN A 128 -28.67 26.72 23.08
C GLN A 128 -27.67 25.74 23.71
N GLU A 129 -27.55 25.75 25.05
CA GLU A 129 -26.97 24.61 25.79
C GLU A 129 -28.10 23.70 26.29
N TYR A 130 -28.19 22.45 25.82
CA TYR A 130 -28.60 21.26 26.60
C TYR A 130 -28.46 19.96 25.78
N ASN A 131 -27.63 19.03 26.30
CA ASN A 131 -27.56 17.56 26.10
C ASN A 131 -27.26 16.95 24.71
N LEU A 132 -26.18 16.14 24.63
CA LEU A 132 -26.18 14.71 24.20
C LEU A 132 -24.77 14.07 24.21
N LYS A 133 -24.69 12.81 24.69
CA LYS A 133 -23.52 11.92 24.75
C LYS A 133 -23.18 11.33 23.37
N TYR A 134 -22.14 11.77 22.67
CA TYR A 134 -21.54 11.07 21.50
C TYR A 134 -20.11 11.59 21.17
N ASP A 135 -19.23 11.76 22.17
CA ASP A 135 -18.03 12.61 22.02
C ASP A 135 -16.65 11.93 21.95
N SER A 136 -16.48 10.61 22.09
CA SER A 136 -15.11 10.06 22.23
C SER A 136 -14.34 9.88 20.91
N ILE A 137 -15.00 9.49 19.81
CA ILE A 137 -14.33 9.19 18.52
C ILE A 137 -14.06 10.46 17.71
N GLN A 138 -15.01 11.41 17.72
CA GLN A 138 -14.85 12.68 17.00
C GLN A 138 -13.77 13.58 17.62
N ASN A 139 -13.65 13.59 18.95
CA ASN A 139 -12.62 14.36 19.64
C ASN A 139 -11.20 13.81 19.40
N LEU A 140 -11.04 12.48 19.27
CA LEU A 140 -9.75 11.86 18.93
C LEU A 140 -9.31 12.18 17.48
N CYS A 141 -10.26 12.16 16.54
CA CYS A 141 -10.04 12.59 15.16
C CYS A 141 -9.64 14.07 15.09
N LEU A 142 -10.27 14.92 15.90
CA LEU A 142 -10.00 16.36 15.94
C LEU A 142 -8.61 16.68 16.55
N GLU A 143 -8.23 16.05 17.66
CA GLU A 143 -6.89 16.24 18.26
C GLU A 143 -5.77 15.82 17.31
N LYS A 144 -5.92 14.67 16.65
CA LYS A 144 -4.93 14.19 15.66
C LYS A 144 -4.91 15.06 14.40
N TRP A 145 -6.05 15.59 13.98
CA TRP A 145 -6.15 16.58 12.90
C TRP A 145 -5.38 17.85 13.24
N VAL A 146 -5.49 18.35 14.48
CA VAL A 146 -4.73 19.52 14.96
C VAL A 146 -3.22 19.24 14.99
N GLN A 147 -2.79 18.07 15.47
CA GLN A 147 -1.37 17.68 15.44
C GLN A 147 -0.82 17.58 14.02
N LEU A 148 -1.60 17.08 13.07
CA LEU A 148 -1.21 16.97 11.67
C LEU A 148 -1.11 18.34 10.98
N GLN A 149 -2.01 19.29 11.30
CA GLN A 149 -1.92 20.68 10.82
C GLN A 149 -0.65 21.38 11.32
N LEU A 150 -0.22 21.09 12.55
CA LEU A 150 1.06 21.58 13.09
C LEU A 150 2.24 21.00 12.31
N GLN A 151 2.23 19.69 12.00
CA GLN A 151 3.28 19.06 11.20
C GLN A 151 3.32 19.55 9.74
N ILE A 152 2.17 19.88 9.12
CA ILE A 152 2.12 20.46 7.77
C ILE A 152 2.76 21.86 7.76
N LYS A 153 2.53 22.65 8.81
CA LYS A 153 3.15 23.97 8.98
C LYS A 153 4.68 23.87 9.07
N ASP A 154 5.19 22.91 9.85
CA ASP A 154 6.63 22.67 9.99
C ASP A 154 7.25 22.17 8.66
N ARG A 155 6.50 21.40 7.86
CA ARG A 155 6.93 20.92 6.53
C ARG A 155 6.95 22.00 5.46
N ILE A 156 6.00 22.94 5.48
CA ILE A 156 6.03 24.11 4.60
C ILE A 156 7.23 25.00 4.95
N MET A 157 7.56 25.15 6.23
CA MET A 157 8.77 25.83 6.70
C MET A 157 10.04 25.10 6.23
N LEU A 158 10.06 23.76 6.26
CA LEU A 158 11.17 22.95 5.77
C LEU A 158 11.40 23.11 4.26
N VAL A 159 10.33 23.12 3.45
CA VAL A 159 10.39 23.36 2.00
C VAL A 159 10.97 24.74 1.68
N ASN A 160 10.60 25.76 2.46
CA ASN A 160 11.17 27.10 2.32
C ASN A 160 12.64 27.17 2.75
N LEU A 161 13.04 26.46 3.81
CA LEU A 161 14.44 26.38 4.25
C LEU A 161 15.32 25.64 3.24
N MET A 162 14.83 24.55 2.64
CA MET A 162 15.51 23.85 1.54
C MET A 162 15.67 24.75 0.30
N GLY A 163 14.65 25.55 -0.02
CA GLY A 163 14.73 26.55 -1.07
C GLY A 163 15.81 27.61 -0.81
N GLN A 164 15.98 28.05 0.44
CA GLN A 164 17.00 29.05 0.81
C GLN A 164 18.42 28.47 0.82
N GLU A 165 18.63 27.26 1.34
CA GLU A 165 19.93 26.58 1.30
C GLU A 165 20.34 26.24 -0.15
N TRP A 166 19.38 25.93 -1.02
CA TRP A 166 19.61 25.70 -2.44
C TRP A 166 20.06 26.98 -3.17
N ILE A 167 19.44 28.12 -2.90
CA ILE A 167 19.84 29.43 -3.46
C ILE A 167 21.25 29.81 -3.00
N LYS A 168 21.64 29.50 -1.75
CA LYS A 168 23.00 29.72 -1.23
C LYS A 168 24.07 28.82 -1.87
N SER A 169 23.69 27.63 -2.36
CA SER A 169 24.65 26.64 -2.88
C SER A 169 25.26 26.95 -4.25
N GLY A 170 24.71 27.91 -5.00
CA GLY A 170 25.31 28.45 -6.24
C GLY A 170 25.44 27.48 -7.44
N LYS A 171 24.95 26.24 -7.37
CA LYS A 171 25.14 25.23 -8.43
C LYS A 171 24.08 25.33 -9.53
N ARG A 172 24.49 25.63 -10.77
CA ARG A 172 23.66 25.45 -11.99
C ARG A 172 23.71 23.98 -12.44
N PHE A 173 22.55 23.40 -12.76
CA PHE A 173 22.45 22.05 -13.32
C PHE A 173 23.10 21.94 -14.72
N ARG A 174 23.82 20.85 -14.97
CA ARG A 174 24.00 20.31 -16.34
C ARG A 174 22.77 19.46 -16.66
N GLN A 175 22.14 19.71 -17.80
CA GLN A 175 21.03 18.89 -18.31
C GLN A 175 21.47 17.41 -18.37
N GLY A 176 20.73 16.52 -17.70
CA GLY A 176 20.84 15.07 -17.89
C GLY A 176 21.05 14.21 -16.65
N GLN A 177 21.23 14.75 -15.45
CA GLN A 177 21.34 13.96 -14.21
C GLN A 177 20.31 14.45 -13.19
N ILE A 178 19.52 13.52 -12.65
CA ILE A 178 18.27 13.70 -11.90
C ILE A 178 17.05 13.82 -12.83
N GLY A 179 16.37 12.68 -13.02
CA GLY A 179 15.03 12.67 -13.59
C GLY A 179 14.14 13.64 -12.82
N HIS A 180 13.54 14.58 -13.54
CA HIS A 180 12.61 15.57 -13.03
C HIS A 180 11.51 14.90 -12.20
N ILE A 181 11.65 14.86 -10.87
CA ILE A 181 10.48 14.99 -10.01
C ILE A 181 10.15 16.46 -10.08
N SER A 182 9.30 16.78 -11.04
CA SER A 182 8.92 18.14 -11.34
C SER A 182 8.26 18.77 -10.11
N ILE A 183 8.36 20.09 -9.95
CA ILE A 183 7.71 20.81 -8.83
C ILE A 183 6.20 20.49 -8.80
N GLU A 184 5.61 20.19 -9.96
CA GLU A 184 4.24 19.70 -10.11
C GLU A 184 4.02 18.32 -9.45
N TYR A 185 5.00 17.41 -9.47
CA TYR A 185 4.93 16.11 -8.79
C TYR A 185 5.02 16.25 -7.27
N GLN A 186 5.84 17.19 -6.77
CA GLN A 186 5.89 17.51 -5.35
C GLN A 186 4.61 18.19 -4.86
N GLN A 187 4.04 19.09 -5.68
CA GLN A 187 2.75 19.72 -5.40
C GLN A 187 1.59 18.73 -5.48
N MET A 188 1.62 17.77 -6.40
CA MET A 188 0.66 16.67 -6.43
C MET A 188 0.79 15.78 -5.19
N ILE A 189 1.99 15.44 -4.73
CA ILE A 189 2.18 14.71 -3.47
C ILE A 189 1.61 15.51 -2.28
N ILE A 190 1.79 16.83 -2.25
CA ILE A 190 1.26 17.68 -1.17
C ILE A 190 -0.27 17.77 -1.23
N ILE A 191 -0.86 17.95 -2.42
CA ILE A 191 -2.31 17.98 -2.62
C ILE A 191 -2.91 16.59 -2.35
N PHE A 192 -2.22 15.52 -2.70
CA PHE A 192 -2.59 14.13 -2.45
C PHE A 192 -2.54 13.82 -0.95
N ASN A 193 -1.49 14.23 -0.25
CA ASN A 193 -1.40 14.15 1.21
C ASN A 193 -2.49 14.99 1.89
N TYR A 194 -2.83 16.16 1.35
CA TYR A 194 -3.91 17.03 1.84
C TYR A 194 -5.29 16.39 1.62
N LEU A 195 -5.56 15.80 0.45
CA LEU A 195 -6.83 15.13 0.15
C LEU A 195 -7.00 13.82 0.91
N ILE A 196 -5.93 13.03 1.09
CA ILE A 196 -5.93 11.83 1.94
C ILE A 196 -6.14 12.21 3.42
N SER A 197 -5.55 13.31 3.87
CA SER A 197 -5.72 13.79 5.25
C SER A 197 -7.16 14.19 5.59
N ILE A 198 -7.99 14.49 4.58
CA ILE A 198 -9.41 14.82 4.73
C ILE A 198 -10.27 13.55 4.96
N VAL A 199 -9.73 12.34 4.73
CA VAL A 199 -10.46 11.05 4.79
C VAL A 199 -9.89 10.10 5.88
N LEU A 200 -9.06 10.61 6.80
CA LEU A 200 -8.47 9.79 7.88
C LEU A 200 -9.51 9.40 8.94
N CYS A 201 -10.18 8.28 8.74
CA CYS A 201 -10.70 7.49 9.85
C CYS A 201 -9.68 6.39 10.20
N GLU A 202 -9.52 6.05 11.48
CA GLU A 202 -8.69 4.90 11.88
C GLU A 202 -9.29 3.61 11.28
N PHE A 203 -8.43 2.79 10.66
CA PHE A 203 -8.82 1.54 10.01
C PHE A 203 -7.85 0.44 10.43
N GLN A 204 -8.40 -0.72 10.81
CA GLN A 204 -7.65 -1.93 11.14
C GLN A 204 -7.83 -2.97 10.04
N ASN A 205 -6.77 -3.74 9.77
CA ASN A 205 -6.79 -4.83 8.82
C ASN A 205 -7.71 -5.99 9.28
N GLY A 206 -8.19 -6.80 8.33
CA GLY A 206 -8.85 -8.06 8.63
C GLY A 206 -7.90 -9.09 9.27
N TYR A 207 -8.47 -10.05 10.01
CA TYR A 207 -7.70 -11.07 10.71
C TYR A 207 -7.50 -12.34 9.90
N TYR A 208 -6.33 -12.96 10.05
CA TYR A 208 -6.11 -14.35 9.69
C TYR A 208 -6.47 -15.23 10.88
N ILE A 209 -7.43 -16.14 10.71
CA ILE A 209 -7.94 -16.98 11.81
C ILE A 209 -7.52 -18.43 11.56
N ASP A 210 -6.86 -19.04 12.56
CA ASP A 210 -6.47 -20.45 12.47
C ASP A 210 -7.59 -21.41 12.90
N LYS A 211 -7.31 -22.73 12.84
CA LYS A 211 -8.27 -23.78 13.23
C LYS A 211 -8.68 -23.71 14.71
N ASN A 212 -7.85 -23.12 15.56
CA ASN A 212 -8.14 -22.90 16.98
C ASN A 212 -8.91 -21.58 17.21
N GLU A 213 -9.35 -20.94 16.13
CA GLU A 213 -10.05 -19.67 16.11
C GLU A 213 -9.28 -18.53 16.81
N THR A 214 -7.94 -18.56 16.70
CA THR A 214 -7.05 -17.49 17.15
C THR A 214 -6.62 -16.61 16.00
N ILE A 215 -6.38 -15.33 16.28
CA ILE A 215 -5.88 -14.36 15.30
C ILE A 215 -4.38 -14.58 15.12
N LYS A 216 -3.93 -14.79 13.88
CA LYS A 216 -2.53 -15.00 13.51
C LYS A 216 -1.93 -13.72 12.92
N ILE A 217 -0.69 -13.46 13.30
CA ILE A 217 0.15 -12.43 12.70
C ILE A 217 1.41 -13.11 12.17
N PHE A 218 1.73 -12.84 10.91
CA PHE A 218 2.84 -13.47 10.23
C PHE A 218 3.95 -12.46 9.95
N HIS A 219 5.15 -12.80 10.42
CA HIS A 219 6.39 -12.13 10.07
C HIS A 219 7.22 -13.13 9.26
N GLY A 220 7.44 -12.84 7.99
CA GLY A 220 7.95 -13.83 7.05
C GLY A 220 9.11 -13.37 6.19
N LEU A 221 9.66 -14.33 5.44
CA LEU A 221 10.74 -14.13 4.48
C LEU A 221 10.30 -14.61 3.09
N ASN A 222 10.63 -13.84 2.07
CA ASN A 222 10.51 -14.24 0.67
C ASN A 222 11.67 -15.18 0.29
N LEU A 223 11.35 -16.38 -0.19
CA LEU A 223 12.29 -17.33 -0.78
C LEU A 223 12.08 -17.32 -2.30
N ASN A 224 12.84 -16.46 -2.99
CA ASN A 224 12.64 -16.13 -4.41
C ASN A 224 13.81 -16.59 -5.30
N ASP A 225 14.58 -17.56 -4.82
CA ASP A 225 15.69 -18.09 -5.60
C ASP A 225 15.16 -18.86 -6.81
N TYR A 226 15.67 -18.49 -8.00
CA TYR A 226 15.41 -19.16 -9.26
C TYR A 226 16.68 -19.90 -9.76
N PRO A 227 16.59 -21.19 -10.11
CA PRO A 227 15.46 -22.08 -9.85
C PRO A 227 15.29 -22.33 -8.35
N LEU A 228 14.17 -22.95 -7.97
CA LEU A 228 13.81 -23.27 -6.59
C LEU A 228 15.02 -23.82 -5.82
N THR A 229 15.52 -23.05 -4.84
CA THR A 229 16.70 -23.42 -4.07
C THR A 229 16.30 -24.07 -2.74
N LYS A 230 17.06 -25.08 -2.31
CA LYS A 230 16.85 -25.78 -1.05
C LYS A 230 17.28 -24.90 0.12
N ILE A 231 16.47 -24.88 1.17
CA ILE A 231 16.79 -24.23 2.45
C ILE A 231 17.22 -25.31 3.46
N SER A 232 18.21 -25.00 4.29
CA SER A 232 18.65 -25.94 5.33
C SER A 232 17.78 -25.84 6.59
N ASP A 233 17.73 -26.93 7.37
CA ASP A 233 17.10 -26.90 8.71
C ASP A 233 17.76 -25.85 9.62
N ASP A 234 19.08 -25.66 9.51
CA ASP A 234 19.81 -24.67 10.32
C ASP A 234 19.39 -23.23 9.98
N ASP A 235 19.16 -22.92 8.70
CA ASP A 235 18.64 -21.62 8.26
C ASP A 235 17.23 -21.39 8.82
N LEU A 236 16.35 -22.39 8.74
CA LEU A 236 14.99 -22.32 9.29
C LEU A 236 15.00 -22.13 10.81
N ILE A 237 15.87 -22.84 11.52
CA ILE A 237 16.06 -22.69 12.96
C ILE A 237 16.54 -21.28 13.30
N ALA A 238 17.49 -20.74 12.54
CA ALA A 238 18.01 -19.38 12.75
C ALA A 238 16.94 -18.30 12.50
N LEU A 239 16.13 -18.47 11.45
CA LEU A 239 14.99 -17.60 11.15
C LEU A 239 13.92 -17.66 12.26
N SER A 240 13.58 -18.87 12.72
CA SER A 240 12.62 -19.08 13.81
C SER A 240 13.10 -18.39 15.11
N LYS A 241 14.40 -18.51 15.44
CA LYS A 241 15.01 -17.80 16.57
C LYS A 241 14.98 -16.27 16.44
N SER A 242 14.88 -15.77 15.20
CA SER A 242 14.75 -14.34 14.90
C SER A 242 13.30 -13.86 14.83
N GLY A 243 12.34 -14.77 15.00
CA GLY A 243 10.91 -14.46 15.10
C GLY A 243 10.13 -14.66 13.82
N PHE A 244 10.76 -15.14 12.74
CA PHE A 244 10.03 -15.47 11.53
C PHE A 244 9.17 -16.72 11.74
N ASN A 245 7.93 -16.69 11.24
CA ASN A 245 6.98 -17.80 11.32
C ASN A 245 6.31 -18.11 9.97
N LEU A 246 6.72 -17.44 8.90
CA LEU A 246 6.18 -17.64 7.56
C LEU A 246 7.27 -17.59 6.48
N LEU A 247 7.14 -18.44 5.46
CA LEU A 247 7.91 -18.38 4.23
C LEU A 247 6.97 -18.10 3.05
N ARG A 248 7.30 -17.10 2.24
CA ARG A 248 6.65 -16.86 0.96
C ARG A 248 7.55 -17.44 -0.14
N ILE A 249 7.19 -18.62 -0.64
CA ILE A 249 8.03 -19.45 -1.49
C ILE A 249 7.61 -19.27 -2.95
N SER A 250 8.57 -18.94 -3.79
CA SER A 250 8.34 -18.74 -5.22
C SER A 250 8.14 -20.05 -5.97
N VAL A 251 7.13 -20.06 -6.83
CA VAL A 251 6.83 -21.13 -7.78
C VAL A 251 6.81 -20.57 -9.20
N PHE A 252 7.23 -21.36 -10.17
CA PHE A 252 7.53 -20.87 -11.53
C PHE A 252 6.83 -21.72 -12.58
N LEU A 253 6.14 -21.07 -13.52
CA LEU A 253 5.42 -21.73 -14.60
C LEU A 253 6.36 -22.54 -15.50
N ASP A 254 7.54 -21.99 -15.79
CA ASP A 254 8.55 -22.62 -16.64
C ASP A 254 9.15 -23.91 -16.05
N GLN A 255 9.24 -24.00 -14.72
CA GLN A 255 9.71 -25.20 -14.03
C GLN A 255 8.65 -26.30 -14.02
N LEU A 256 7.37 -25.94 -13.85
CA LEU A 256 6.29 -26.91 -13.76
C LEU A 256 5.79 -27.38 -15.14
N ILE A 257 5.63 -26.47 -16.10
CA ILE A 257 5.15 -26.73 -17.47
C ILE A 257 6.22 -26.28 -18.48
N PRO A 258 7.38 -26.98 -18.55
CA PRO A 258 8.50 -26.56 -19.39
C PRO A 258 8.21 -26.72 -20.89
N GLN A 259 7.35 -27.67 -21.27
CA GLN A 259 7.04 -27.99 -22.65
C GLN A 259 5.68 -27.43 -23.06
N LYS A 260 5.57 -26.94 -24.30
CA LYS A 260 4.33 -26.40 -24.84
C LYS A 260 3.24 -27.47 -24.87
N PRO A 261 2.10 -27.29 -24.19
CA PRO A 261 1.00 -28.22 -24.32
C PRO A 261 0.39 -28.16 -25.73
N THR A 262 -0.06 -29.31 -26.25
CA THR A 262 -0.81 -29.37 -27.53
C THR A 262 -2.30 -29.08 -27.34
N SER A 263 -2.82 -29.33 -26.13
CA SER A 263 -4.16 -28.98 -25.68
C SER A 263 -4.19 -28.92 -24.14
N GLN A 264 -5.28 -28.45 -23.54
CA GLN A 264 -5.44 -28.43 -22.08
C GLN A 264 -5.42 -29.84 -21.45
N ASN A 265 -5.84 -30.86 -22.20
CA ASN A 265 -5.85 -32.26 -21.73
C ASN A 265 -4.49 -32.96 -21.88
N ASN A 266 -3.48 -32.28 -22.47
CA ASN A 266 -2.16 -32.83 -22.74
C ASN A 266 -1.08 -31.90 -22.19
N VAL A 267 -1.15 -31.62 -20.90
CA VAL A 267 -0.11 -30.89 -20.16
C VAL A 267 0.82 -31.90 -19.49
N THR A 268 2.10 -31.86 -19.82
CA THR A 268 3.13 -32.62 -19.12
C THR A 268 3.70 -31.81 -17.97
N TYR A 269 3.49 -32.28 -16.74
CA TYR A 269 3.98 -31.64 -15.53
C TYR A 269 5.32 -32.21 -15.10
N ASN A 270 6.24 -31.34 -14.70
CA ASN A 270 7.52 -31.74 -14.11
C ASN A 270 7.33 -32.29 -12.68
N GLN A 271 7.34 -33.61 -12.54
CA GLN A 271 7.13 -34.29 -11.25
C GLN A 271 8.28 -34.10 -10.27
N THR A 272 9.52 -33.97 -10.77
CA THR A 272 10.69 -33.71 -9.91
C THR A 272 10.54 -32.35 -9.24
N TYR A 273 10.13 -31.33 -9.99
CA TYR A 273 9.86 -30.00 -9.44
C TYR A 273 8.77 -30.01 -8.35
N LEU A 274 7.66 -30.74 -8.57
CA LEU A 274 6.60 -30.88 -7.55
C LEU A 274 7.09 -31.59 -6.29
N THR A 275 7.96 -32.60 -6.45
CA THR A 275 8.56 -33.34 -5.33
C THR A 275 9.50 -32.44 -4.53
N ASP A 276 10.35 -31.67 -5.21
CA ASP A 276 11.27 -30.73 -4.55
C ASP A 276 10.50 -29.61 -3.82
N LEU A 277 9.43 -29.10 -4.41
CA LEU A 277 8.56 -28.11 -3.77
C LEU A 277 7.89 -28.67 -2.52
N GLU A 278 7.31 -29.88 -2.60
CA GLU A 278 6.71 -30.55 -1.44
C GLU A 278 7.73 -30.78 -0.33
N HIS A 279 8.96 -31.17 -0.67
CA HIS A 279 10.03 -31.34 0.29
C HIS A 279 10.33 -30.05 1.07
N ILE A 280 10.46 -28.91 0.37
CA ILE A 280 10.70 -27.62 1.01
C ILE A 280 9.52 -27.22 1.91
N VAL A 281 8.28 -27.44 1.45
CA VAL A 281 7.07 -27.18 2.25
C VAL A 281 7.03 -28.03 3.52
N GLN A 282 7.42 -29.30 3.43
CA GLN A 282 7.48 -30.21 4.57
C GLN A 282 8.63 -29.88 5.53
N GLN A 283 9.78 -29.40 5.01
CA GLN A 283 10.85 -28.86 5.85
C GLN A 283 10.40 -27.60 6.61
N ALA A 284 9.67 -26.70 5.95
CA ALA A 284 9.07 -25.54 6.59
C ALA A 284 8.09 -25.97 7.71
N LYS A 285 7.24 -26.96 7.43
CA LYS A 285 6.29 -27.54 8.40
C LYS A 285 6.99 -28.09 9.63
N LYS A 286 8.05 -28.89 9.44
CA LYS A 286 8.89 -29.47 10.51
C LYS A 286 9.46 -28.40 11.44
N ASN A 287 9.75 -27.22 10.89
CA ASN A 287 10.30 -26.08 11.63
C ASN A 287 9.24 -25.03 12.04
N ASN A 288 7.94 -25.41 12.03
CA ASN A 288 6.81 -24.57 12.44
C ASN A 288 6.59 -23.29 11.62
N PHE A 289 6.96 -23.32 10.33
CA PHE A 289 6.68 -22.22 9.39
C PHE A 289 5.38 -22.43 8.63
N SER A 290 4.55 -21.39 8.59
CA SER A 290 3.49 -21.26 7.60
C SER A 290 4.08 -20.95 6.23
N VAL A 291 3.38 -21.31 5.16
CA VAL A 291 3.84 -21.14 3.78
C VAL A 291 2.77 -20.45 2.94
N ILE A 292 3.19 -19.43 2.21
CA ILE A 292 2.47 -18.88 1.05
C ILE A 292 3.26 -19.29 -0.19
N LEU A 293 2.61 -19.89 -1.18
CA LEU A 293 3.24 -20.13 -2.49
C LEU A 293 2.90 -18.96 -3.41
N VAL A 294 3.87 -18.37 -4.10
CA VAL A 294 3.66 -17.24 -5.02
C VAL A 294 4.12 -17.61 -6.43
N ALA A 295 3.30 -17.35 -7.45
CA ALA A 295 3.77 -17.42 -8.84
C ALA A 295 4.71 -16.24 -9.12
N ASP A 296 6.01 -16.48 -9.04
CA ASP A 296 7.02 -15.43 -9.17
C ASP A 296 7.56 -15.38 -10.61
N HIS A 297 8.04 -14.20 -10.97
CA HIS A 297 8.72 -13.95 -12.22
C HIS A 297 9.55 -12.67 -12.11
N VAL A 298 10.54 -12.56 -12.98
CA VAL A 298 11.19 -11.29 -13.28
C VAL A 298 11.05 -11.09 -14.78
N LEU A 299 10.49 -9.97 -15.22
CA LEU A 299 10.29 -9.64 -16.65
C LEU A 299 9.70 -10.80 -17.48
N LEU A 300 8.89 -11.66 -16.85
CA LEU A 300 8.32 -12.91 -17.39
C LEU A 300 9.34 -13.99 -17.78
N SER A 301 10.44 -13.70 -18.50
CA SER A 301 11.26 -14.76 -19.12
C SER A 301 12.73 -14.39 -19.30
N LYS A 302 13.58 -15.42 -19.40
CA LYS A 302 15.00 -15.30 -19.79
C LYS A 302 15.19 -14.60 -21.13
N GLN A 303 14.19 -14.62 -22.01
CA GLN A 303 14.21 -13.85 -23.25
C GLN A 303 14.19 -12.34 -23.01
N PHE A 304 13.82 -11.87 -21.82
CA PHE A 304 13.78 -10.46 -21.45
C PHE A 304 14.68 -10.14 -20.25
N CYS A 305 15.80 -10.87 -20.09
CA CYS A 305 16.69 -10.75 -18.92
C CYS A 305 16.08 -11.17 -17.57
N GLY A 306 15.06 -12.03 -17.61
CA GLY A 306 14.30 -12.43 -16.44
C GLY A 306 14.10 -13.94 -16.30
N TYR A 307 12.99 -14.35 -15.69
CA TYR A 307 12.61 -15.75 -15.47
C TYR A 307 11.12 -15.89 -15.10
N GLY A 308 10.61 -17.13 -15.11
CA GLY A 308 9.32 -17.50 -14.53
C GLY A 308 8.35 -18.13 -15.53
N PHE A 309 8.36 -17.68 -16.79
CA PHE A 309 7.51 -18.15 -17.87
C PHE A 309 8.32 -18.89 -18.94
N PRO A 310 7.80 -20.03 -19.45
CA PRO A 310 8.52 -20.86 -20.41
C PRO A 310 8.53 -20.19 -21.79
N ASP A 311 9.51 -20.56 -22.62
CA ASP A 311 9.71 -19.96 -23.94
C ASP A 311 8.45 -20.05 -24.83
N TRP A 312 7.68 -21.13 -24.69
CA TRP A 312 6.46 -21.32 -25.46
C TRP A 312 5.32 -20.36 -25.10
N ALA A 313 5.39 -19.74 -23.92
CA ALA A 313 4.41 -18.77 -23.44
C ALA A 313 4.77 -17.32 -23.81
N ILE A 314 5.94 -17.12 -24.44
CA ILE A 314 6.48 -15.80 -24.73
C ILE A 314 6.49 -15.53 -26.23
N GLN A 315 6.05 -14.33 -26.59
CA GLN A 315 6.21 -13.79 -27.93
C GLN A 315 7.19 -12.62 -27.89
N ARG A 316 8.38 -12.81 -28.44
CA ARG A 316 9.40 -11.76 -28.58
C ARG A 316 9.47 -11.27 -30.03
N THR A 317 9.49 -9.96 -30.22
CA THR A 317 9.50 -9.32 -31.54
C THR A 317 10.67 -8.34 -31.69
N ASN A 318 10.71 -7.29 -30.87
CA ASN A 318 11.63 -6.16 -31.03
C ASN A 318 12.30 -5.73 -29.72
N PHE A 319 12.26 -6.57 -28.68
CA PHE A 319 12.92 -6.27 -27.41
C PHE A 319 14.40 -5.85 -27.63
N PRO A 320 14.85 -4.73 -27.03
CA PRO A 320 14.20 -4.00 -25.94
C PRO A 320 13.52 -2.67 -26.37
N VAL A 321 12.81 -2.60 -27.50
CA VAL A 321 12.09 -1.36 -27.88
C VAL A 321 11.03 -0.98 -26.81
N PRO A 322 10.91 0.30 -26.40
CA PRO A 322 11.59 1.48 -26.95
C PRO A 322 12.85 1.93 -26.18
N TYR A 323 13.36 1.14 -25.24
CA TYR A 323 14.59 1.45 -24.53
C TYR A 323 15.78 1.64 -25.48
N ASP A 324 15.86 0.82 -26.55
CA ASP A 324 16.79 1.03 -27.65
C ASP A 324 16.07 1.11 -29.01
N ASN A 325 15.46 2.27 -29.27
CA ASN A 325 14.76 2.55 -30.53
C ASN A 325 15.67 2.55 -31.78
N TYR A 326 16.99 2.65 -31.61
CA TYR A 326 17.93 2.78 -32.72
C TYR A 326 18.70 1.48 -33.00
N GLY A 327 18.42 0.41 -32.26
CA GLY A 327 19.11 -0.88 -32.39
C GLY A 327 20.62 -0.77 -32.17
N LYS A 328 21.06 0.19 -31.36
CA LYS A 328 22.49 0.40 -31.05
C LYS A 328 23.06 -0.75 -30.22
N ILE A 329 22.21 -1.43 -29.47
CA ILE A 329 22.52 -2.55 -28.62
C ILE A 329 21.83 -3.79 -29.20
N LYS A 330 22.62 -4.71 -29.73
CA LYS A 330 22.10 -6.01 -30.16
C LYS A 330 21.82 -6.86 -28.92
N PHE A 331 20.56 -7.22 -28.73
CA PHE A 331 20.14 -8.18 -27.70
C PHE A 331 19.97 -9.58 -28.32
N ASP A 332 20.67 -10.55 -27.76
CA ASP A 332 20.49 -11.95 -28.16
C ASP A 332 19.13 -12.48 -27.68
N LEU A 333 18.69 -13.62 -28.23
CA LEU A 333 17.44 -14.28 -27.82
C LEU A 333 17.45 -14.62 -26.33
N TYR A 334 18.60 -15.03 -25.79
CA TYR A 334 18.83 -15.22 -24.37
C TYR A 334 19.99 -14.29 -23.97
N PRO A 335 19.69 -13.05 -23.53
CA PRO A 335 20.73 -12.09 -23.27
C PRO A 335 21.63 -12.54 -22.11
N ASN A 336 22.93 -12.30 -22.24
CA ASN A 336 23.89 -12.61 -21.18
C ASN A 336 23.84 -11.54 -20.06
N LYS A 337 24.62 -11.79 -18.99
CA LYS A 337 24.66 -10.89 -17.83
C LYS A 337 25.05 -9.45 -18.19
N ASP A 338 25.92 -9.26 -19.18
CA ASP A 338 26.38 -7.93 -19.58
C ASP A 338 25.27 -7.16 -20.31
N GLN A 339 24.51 -7.82 -21.20
CA GLN A 339 23.33 -7.24 -21.84
C GLN A 339 22.23 -6.92 -20.81
N CYS A 340 22.09 -7.76 -19.78
CA CYS A 340 21.11 -7.59 -18.71
C CYS A 340 21.54 -6.62 -17.60
N SER A 341 22.80 -6.16 -17.58
CA SER A 341 23.34 -5.26 -16.54
C SER A 341 22.80 -3.82 -16.61
N THR A 342 21.85 -3.57 -17.52
CA THR A 342 21.25 -2.27 -17.80
C THR A 342 19.99 -2.01 -16.95
N ASN A 343 19.33 -0.88 -17.18
CA ASN A 343 18.26 -0.35 -16.33
C ASN A 343 16.99 -1.24 -16.34
N PHE A 344 16.84 -2.07 -15.30
CA PHE A 344 15.68 -2.95 -15.09
C PHE A 344 14.32 -2.27 -15.31
N ASP A 345 14.14 -1.07 -14.76
CA ASP A 345 12.88 -0.31 -14.87
C ASP A 345 12.54 0.05 -16.32
N SER A 346 13.56 0.12 -17.18
CA SER A 346 13.36 0.39 -18.61
C SER A 346 12.90 -0.85 -19.36
N PHE A 347 13.41 -2.04 -19.01
CA PHE A 347 12.96 -3.30 -19.61
C PHE A 347 11.51 -3.62 -19.29
N LEU A 348 11.07 -3.29 -18.07
CA LEU A 348 9.67 -3.46 -17.66
C LEU A 348 8.69 -2.69 -18.55
N LYS A 349 9.15 -1.59 -19.15
CA LYS A 349 8.35 -0.71 -20.02
C LYS A 349 8.51 -1.02 -21.51
N THR A 350 9.24 -2.08 -21.87
CA THR A 350 9.38 -2.47 -23.28
C THR A 350 8.06 -3.02 -23.83
N ASP A 351 7.87 -2.83 -25.15
CA ASP A 351 6.65 -3.27 -25.83
C ASP A 351 6.44 -4.77 -25.69
N ASP A 352 7.49 -5.57 -25.88
CA ASP A 352 7.42 -7.03 -25.77
C ASP A 352 7.02 -7.46 -24.34
N VAL A 353 7.63 -6.92 -23.29
CA VAL A 353 7.28 -7.28 -21.91
C VAL A 353 5.81 -6.92 -21.63
N GLY A 354 5.38 -5.70 -21.95
CA GLY A 354 4.01 -5.26 -21.76
C GLY A 354 2.99 -6.05 -22.59
N ASN A 355 3.30 -6.36 -23.84
CA ASN A 355 2.43 -7.16 -24.72
C ASN A 355 2.23 -8.58 -24.16
N ASN A 356 3.26 -9.20 -23.58
CA ASN A 356 3.14 -10.54 -23.01
C ASN A 356 2.31 -10.55 -21.72
N PHE A 357 2.38 -9.51 -20.88
CA PHE A 357 1.43 -9.36 -19.76
C PHE A 357 -0.01 -9.22 -20.26
N GLU A 358 -0.27 -8.39 -21.28
CA GLU A 358 -1.61 -8.29 -21.84
C GLU A 358 -2.11 -9.62 -22.43
N SER A 359 -1.24 -10.37 -23.11
CA SER A 359 -1.55 -11.70 -23.64
C SER A 359 -1.94 -12.68 -22.54
N LEU A 360 -1.25 -12.65 -21.40
CA LEU A 360 -1.60 -13.44 -20.22
C LEU A 360 -2.98 -13.09 -19.68
N TYR A 361 -3.32 -11.80 -19.56
CA TYR A 361 -4.61 -11.38 -19.01
C TYR A 361 -5.78 -11.56 -19.97
N LYS A 362 -5.55 -11.40 -21.27
CA LYS A 362 -6.57 -11.54 -22.34
C LYS A 362 -6.72 -12.98 -22.82
N ASN A 363 -6.07 -13.94 -22.16
CA ASN A 363 -6.08 -15.34 -22.52
C ASN A 363 -5.65 -15.61 -23.98
N ALA A 364 -4.72 -14.82 -24.50
CA ALA A 364 -4.20 -15.04 -25.84
C ALA A 364 -3.55 -16.43 -25.92
N ASN A 365 -3.86 -17.21 -26.96
CA ASN A 365 -3.36 -18.58 -27.13
C ASN A 365 -3.58 -19.49 -25.90
N ASN A 366 -4.69 -19.29 -25.17
CA ASN A 366 -5.03 -20.03 -23.94
C ASN A 366 -4.04 -19.85 -22.78
N LEU A 367 -3.26 -18.78 -22.74
CA LEU A 367 -2.24 -18.56 -21.70
C LEU A 367 -2.83 -18.48 -20.28
N THR A 368 -3.99 -17.83 -20.09
CA THR A 368 -4.66 -17.81 -18.79
C THR A 368 -5.07 -19.21 -18.36
N GLU A 369 -5.53 -20.04 -19.29
CA GLU A 369 -5.94 -21.42 -19.02
C GLU A 369 -4.76 -22.26 -18.56
N TYR A 370 -3.61 -22.18 -19.25
CA TYR A 370 -2.41 -22.91 -18.83
C TYR A 370 -1.86 -22.39 -17.50
N PHE A 371 -1.99 -21.10 -17.21
CA PHE A 371 -1.66 -20.54 -15.91
C PHE A 371 -2.63 -21.02 -14.80
N GLY A 372 -3.91 -21.20 -15.14
CA GLY A 372 -4.90 -21.83 -14.28
C GLY A 372 -4.56 -23.29 -13.98
N LEU A 373 -4.19 -24.08 -14.99
CA LEU A 373 -3.74 -25.48 -14.84
C LEU A 373 -2.45 -25.60 -14.01
N PHE A 374 -1.52 -24.66 -14.17
CA PHE A 374 -0.34 -24.52 -13.31
C PHE A 374 -0.75 -24.40 -11.83
N TRP A 375 -1.65 -23.48 -11.52
CA TRP A 375 -2.13 -23.29 -10.15
C TRP A 375 -2.97 -24.45 -9.63
N GLN A 376 -3.82 -25.05 -10.48
CA GLN A 376 -4.58 -26.25 -10.13
C GLN A 376 -3.65 -27.37 -9.70
N LYS A 377 -2.56 -27.62 -10.45
CA LYS A 377 -1.63 -28.70 -10.14
C LYS A 377 -0.87 -28.48 -8.83
N ILE A 378 -0.45 -27.24 -8.57
CA ILE A 378 0.18 -26.87 -7.30
C ILE A 378 -0.82 -27.02 -6.14
N ALA A 379 -2.05 -26.53 -6.31
CA ALA A 379 -3.09 -26.64 -5.29
C ALA A 379 -3.46 -28.09 -5.00
N GLU A 380 -3.60 -28.93 -6.02
CA GLU A 380 -3.85 -30.36 -5.90
C GLU A 380 -2.75 -31.06 -5.08
N LYS A 381 -1.48 -30.74 -5.36
CA LYS A 381 -0.34 -31.31 -4.64
C LYS A 381 -0.28 -30.86 -3.18
N MET A 382 -0.64 -29.61 -2.90
CA MET A 382 -0.45 -28.96 -1.60
C MET A 382 -1.69 -28.93 -0.70
N LYS A 383 -2.85 -29.38 -1.18
CA LYS A 383 -4.12 -29.27 -0.43
C LYS A 383 -4.07 -29.90 0.97
N ASN A 384 -3.34 -31.00 1.12
CA ASN A 384 -3.18 -31.72 2.39
C ASN A 384 -2.06 -31.16 3.28
N GLU A 385 -1.25 -30.21 2.79
CA GLU A 385 -0.23 -29.56 3.61
C GLU A 385 -0.87 -28.43 4.42
N GLU A 386 -1.01 -28.68 5.72
CA GLU A 386 -1.71 -27.76 6.63
C GLU A 386 -0.95 -26.46 6.89
N ASN A 387 0.37 -26.48 6.76
CA ASN A 387 1.19 -25.28 6.90
C ASN A 387 1.13 -24.39 5.65
N VAL A 388 0.64 -24.87 4.51
CA VAL A 388 0.36 -24.01 3.36
C VAL A 388 -0.93 -23.26 3.63
N ILE A 389 -0.82 -21.96 3.90
CA ILE A 389 -1.98 -21.12 4.23
C ILE A 389 -2.65 -20.54 2.98
N GLY A 390 -1.93 -20.48 1.85
CA GLY A 390 -2.52 -19.97 0.61
C GLY A 390 -1.58 -19.83 -0.59
N TYR A 391 -2.16 -19.26 -1.64
CA TYR A 391 -1.60 -19.14 -2.99
C TYR A 391 -1.67 -17.67 -3.45
N ASP A 392 -0.54 -17.03 -3.70
CA ASP A 392 -0.40 -15.66 -4.22
C ASP A 392 -0.27 -15.67 -5.74
N LEU A 393 -1.37 -15.33 -6.41
CA LEU A 393 -1.65 -15.74 -7.79
C LEU A 393 -0.62 -15.27 -8.81
N LEU A 394 -0.03 -14.09 -8.62
CA LEU A 394 0.96 -13.52 -9.53
C LEU A 394 1.74 -12.42 -8.79
N ASN A 395 3.06 -12.56 -8.72
CA ASN A 395 3.93 -11.54 -8.16
C ASN A 395 4.04 -10.34 -9.11
N ASN A 396 3.94 -9.12 -8.59
CA ASN A 396 4.23 -7.88 -9.34
C ASN A 396 3.55 -7.79 -10.72
N PRO A 397 2.21 -7.92 -10.81
CA PRO A 397 1.49 -7.75 -12.07
C PRO A 397 1.82 -6.40 -12.71
N GLN A 398 1.95 -6.36 -14.04
CA GLN A 398 2.19 -5.12 -14.78
C GLN A 398 0.95 -4.71 -15.53
N CYS A 399 0.81 -3.42 -15.85
CA CYS A 399 -0.38 -2.92 -16.53
C CYS A 399 -0.54 -3.39 -17.99
N GLY A 400 0.44 -4.07 -18.57
CA GLY A 400 0.46 -4.39 -19.99
C GLY A 400 1.34 -3.44 -20.80
N ASN A 401 1.02 -3.21 -22.08
CA ASN A 401 1.85 -2.37 -22.95
C ASN A 401 1.66 -0.88 -22.63
N TYR A 402 2.57 -0.35 -21.80
CA TYR A 402 2.57 1.03 -21.36
C TYR A 402 2.55 2.05 -22.52
N HIS A 403 3.23 1.79 -23.63
CA HIS A 403 3.34 2.75 -24.75
C HIS A 403 2.09 2.79 -25.63
N ARG A 404 1.42 1.64 -25.81
CA ARG A 404 0.17 1.55 -26.57
C ARG A 404 -1.03 1.98 -25.75
N THR A 405 -1.05 1.66 -24.46
CA THR A 405 -2.22 1.82 -23.60
C THR A 405 -1.89 2.61 -22.33
N TYR A 406 -1.08 3.66 -22.45
CA TYR A 406 -0.65 4.49 -21.31
C TYR A 406 -1.80 4.90 -20.37
N TYR A 407 -2.91 5.40 -20.93
CA TYR A 407 -4.08 5.80 -20.15
C TYR A 407 -4.67 4.63 -19.34
N GLN A 408 -4.64 3.41 -19.88
CA GLN A 408 -5.12 2.21 -19.18
C GLN A 408 -4.23 1.86 -17.98
N CYS A 409 -2.93 2.10 -18.08
CA CYS A 409 -1.96 1.91 -16.99
C CYS A 409 -2.11 2.96 -15.88
N ILE A 410 -2.36 4.23 -16.23
CA ILE A 410 -2.40 5.31 -15.24
C ILE A 410 -3.80 5.65 -14.74
N TRP A 411 -4.86 5.21 -15.42
CA TRP A 411 -6.22 5.49 -14.98
C TRP A 411 -6.54 4.70 -13.72
N PRO A 412 -6.88 5.37 -12.59
CA PRO A 412 -7.09 4.72 -11.31
C PRO A 412 -8.07 3.54 -11.41
N GLY A 413 -7.57 2.35 -11.14
CA GLY A 413 -8.32 1.10 -11.13
C GLY A 413 -8.75 0.53 -12.48
N TRP A 414 -8.48 1.18 -13.61
CA TRP A 414 -8.97 0.68 -14.91
C TRP A 414 -8.38 -0.70 -15.22
N ASN A 415 -7.05 -0.81 -15.16
CA ASN A 415 -6.34 -2.02 -15.50
C ASN A 415 -6.76 -3.20 -14.61
N ASN A 416 -6.84 -2.93 -13.31
CA ASN A 416 -7.23 -3.91 -12.32
C ASN A 416 -8.65 -4.43 -12.56
N ARG A 417 -9.63 -3.57 -12.87
CA ARG A 417 -11.00 -3.99 -13.20
C ARG A 417 -11.12 -4.74 -14.53
N GLN A 418 -10.43 -4.26 -15.56
CA GLN A 418 -10.68 -4.70 -16.93
C GLN A 418 -9.84 -5.91 -17.36
N LEU A 419 -8.64 -6.07 -16.79
CA LEU A 419 -7.70 -7.12 -17.18
C LEU A 419 -7.39 -8.08 -16.03
N ILE A 420 -6.94 -7.54 -14.90
CA ILE A 420 -6.36 -8.38 -13.84
C ILE A 420 -7.43 -9.10 -13.02
N MET A 421 -8.54 -8.45 -12.65
CA MET A 421 -9.62 -9.11 -11.90
C MET A 421 -10.25 -10.29 -12.68
N PRO A 422 -10.63 -10.15 -13.97
CA PRO A 422 -11.10 -11.29 -14.77
C PRO A 422 -10.06 -12.43 -14.87
N PHE A 423 -8.79 -12.08 -15.03
CA PHE A 423 -7.69 -13.05 -15.00
C PHE A 423 -7.64 -13.81 -13.67
N TYR A 424 -7.69 -13.11 -12.53
CA TYR A 424 -7.68 -13.74 -11.21
C TYR A 424 -8.92 -14.58 -10.94
N GLN A 425 -10.11 -14.14 -11.36
CA GLN A 425 -11.34 -14.93 -11.26
C GLN A 425 -11.19 -16.26 -12.00
N LYS A 426 -10.64 -16.21 -13.22
CA LYS A 426 -10.41 -17.39 -14.03
C LYS A 426 -9.36 -18.32 -13.41
N VAL A 427 -8.23 -17.79 -12.96
CA VAL A 427 -7.18 -18.62 -12.32
C VAL A 427 -7.67 -19.22 -10.99
N ASN A 428 -8.40 -18.44 -10.19
CA ASN A 428 -8.96 -18.90 -8.93
C ASN A 428 -10.00 -20.01 -9.14
N SER A 429 -10.76 -20.01 -10.24
CA SER A 429 -11.71 -21.11 -10.52
C SER A 429 -11.00 -22.47 -10.60
N TYR A 430 -9.84 -22.52 -11.24
CA TYR A 430 -8.99 -23.72 -11.32
C TYR A 430 -8.49 -24.20 -9.95
N ILE A 431 -8.03 -23.27 -9.10
CA ILE A 431 -7.64 -23.61 -7.72
C ILE A 431 -8.84 -24.16 -6.96
N ARG A 432 -9.99 -23.47 -7.04
CA ARG A 432 -11.20 -23.86 -6.32
C ARG A 432 -11.77 -25.16 -6.80
N GLU A 433 -11.49 -25.66 -8.00
CA GLU A 433 -11.91 -27.01 -8.39
C GLU A 433 -11.32 -28.10 -7.47
N VAL A 434 -10.07 -27.92 -7.03
CA VAL A 434 -9.33 -28.93 -6.25
C VAL A 434 -9.10 -28.56 -4.79
N GLU A 435 -9.18 -27.28 -4.43
CA GLU A 435 -8.89 -26.77 -3.08
C GLU A 435 -9.83 -25.62 -2.66
N LYS A 436 -10.67 -25.89 -1.66
CA LYS A 436 -11.82 -25.03 -1.30
C LYS A 436 -11.58 -24.11 -0.09
N SER A 437 -10.50 -24.29 0.66
CA SER A 437 -10.30 -23.73 1.99
C SER A 437 -9.17 -22.71 2.08
N LYS A 438 -8.02 -23.00 1.45
CA LYS A 438 -6.80 -22.17 1.54
C LYS A 438 -7.02 -20.77 0.95
N ILE A 439 -6.26 -19.80 1.47
CA ILE A 439 -6.40 -18.39 1.10
C ILE A 439 -5.85 -18.18 -0.32
N VAL A 440 -6.55 -17.37 -1.12
CA VAL A 440 -6.02 -16.87 -2.39
C VAL A 440 -5.62 -15.42 -2.20
N PHE A 441 -4.33 -15.16 -2.37
CA PHE A 441 -3.73 -13.84 -2.29
C PHE A 441 -3.64 -13.26 -3.71
N TYR A 442 -3.93 -11.97 -3.84
CA TYR A 442 -3.90 -11.28 -5.13
C TYR A 442 -3.40 -9.85 -4.97
N GLN A 443 -2.80 -9.31 -6.02
CA GLN A 443 -2.13 -8.01 -6.03
C GLN A 443 -2.73 -7.11 -7.09
N THR A 444 -2.63 -5.79 -6.93
CA THR A 444 -2.86 -4.88 -8.05
C THR A 444 -1.68 -4.86 -8.99
N GLN A 445 -1.88 -4.28 -10.17
CA GLN A 445 -0.74 -3.85 -10.98
C GLN A 445 0.15 -2.85 -10.24
N ASP A 446 1.46 -2.98 -10.43
CA ASP A 446 2.52 -2.27 -9.71
C ASP A 446 2.46 -0.73 -9.84
N THR A 447 1.73 -0.17 -10.80
CA THR A 447 1.66 1.29 -11.03
C THR A 447 0.36 1.97 -10.61
N ASP A 448 -0.63 1.23 -10.09
CA ASP A 448 -1.93 1.79 -9.68
C ASP A 448 -1.96 2.24 -8.21
N PHE A 449 -1.25 3.32 -7.91
CA PHE A 449 -1.12 3.84 -6.55
C PHE A 449 -2.32 4.67 -6.05
N ILE A 450 -3.30 4.98 -6.91
CA ILE A 450 -4.34 6.00 -6.61
C ILE A 450 -5.72 5.37 -6.48
N GLY A 451 -5.99 4.27 -7.18
CA GLY A 451 -7.33 3.70 -7.23
C GLY A 451 -7.42 2.26 -6.79
N SER A 452 -6.33 1.50 -6.87
CA SER A 452 -6.19 0.03 -6.76
C SER A 452 -7.15 -0.81 -7.61
N GLY A 453 -8.37 -0.34 -7.86
CA GLY A 453 -9.29 -0.85 -8.87
C GLY A 453 -9.99 -2.14 -8.53
N PHE A 454 -9.94 -2.61 -7.29
CA PHE A 454 -10.80 -3.72 -6.90
C PHE A 454 -12.05 -3.18 -6.21
N ASP A 455 -13.15 -3.13 -6.97
CA ASP A 455 -14.46 -2.72 -6.45
C ASP A 455 -15.05 -3.80 -5.52
N ASP A 456 -14.59 -5.05 -5.63
CA ASP A 456 -14.96 -6.20 -4.78
C ASP A 456 -13.81 -7.23 -4.76
N ASN A 457 -13.96 -8.29 -3.95
CA ASN A 457 -13.05 -9.43 -3.93
C ASN A 457 -13.25 -10.36 -5.16
N ILE A 458 -12.40 -11.38 -5.33
CA ILE A 458 -12.36 -12.18 -6.58
C ILE A 458 -13.68 -12.92 -6.81
N ASN A 459 -14.16 -13.69 -5.82
CA ASN A 459 -15.35 -14.53 -5.96
C ASN A 459 -16.55 -14.09 -5.09
N GLY A 460 -16.56 -12.83 -4.61
CA GLY A 460 -17.66 -12.30 -3.81
C GLY A 460 -17.73 -12.82 -2.37
N ASN A 461 -18.86 -12.54 -1.71
CA ASN A 461 -19.03 -12.59 -0.24
C ASN A 461 -18.57 -13.88 0.45
N GLU A 462 -18.87 -15.05 -0.12
CA GLU A 462 -18.58 -16.34 0.53
C GLU A 462 -17.07 -16.64 0.62
N TYR A 463 -16.26 -15.99 -0.22
CA TYR A 463 -14.81 -16.18 -0.30
C TYR A 463 -14.01 -15.10 0.42
N ARG A 464 -14.63 -14.07 1.00
CA ARG A 464 -13.93 -12.95 1.66
C ARG A 464 -12.99 -13.39 2.79
N LYS A 465 -13.33 -14.47 3.51
CA LYS A 465 -12.48 -15.09 4.54
C LYS A 465 -11.38 -16.01 3.99
N LYS A 466 -11.41 -16.29 2.69
CA LYS A 466 -10.51 -17.19 1.95
C LYS A 466 -9.73 -16.44 0.87
N GLU A 467 -9.72 -15.12 0.95
CA GLU A 467 -9.06 -14.24 0.01
C GLU A 467 -8.34 -13.16 0.79
N ALA A 468 -7.21 -12.70 0.27
CA ALA A 468 -6.44 -11.65 0.88
C ALA A 468 -5.80 -10.77 -0.19
N TYR A 469 -5.77 -9.48 0.10
CA TYR A 469 -5.13 -8.49 -0.76
C TYR A 469 -3.65 -8.34 -0.38
N SER A 470 -2.76 -8.83 -1.25
CA SER A 470 -1.32 -8.69 -1.08
C SER A 470 -0.84 -7.39 -1.71
N TYR A 471 0.05 -6.68 -1.02
CA TYR A 471 0.62 -5.44 -1.51
C TYR A 471 2.10 -5.33 -1.16
N ARG A 472 2.80 -4.45 -1.86
CA ARG A 472 4.24 -4.21 -1.68
C ARG A 472 4.53 -2.75 -1.35
N ILE A 473 5.59 -2.53 -0.60
CA ILE A 473 6.10 -1.18 -0.34
C ILE A 473 7.51 -1.07 -0.90
N ASN A 474 7.63 -0.25 -1.94
CA ASN A 474 8.91 0.05 -2.57
C ASN A 474 9.73 0.99 -1.69
N TYR A 475 10.81 0.44 -1.14
CA TYR A 475 11.76 1.18 -0.33
C TYR A 475 12.50 2.23 -1.17
N LYS A 476 12.33 3.51 -0.88
CA LYS A 476 12.98 4.63 -1.61
C LYS A 476 13.98 5.36 -0.71
N SER A 477 15.26 5.09 -0.94
CA SER A 477 16.52 5.87 -0.77
C SER A 477 16.66 6.99 0.28
N ASP A 478 17.89 7.08 0.83
CA ASP A 478 18.37 7.84 1.99
C ASP A 478 18.35 9.38 1.91
N TYR A 479 18.16 9.99 0.73
CA TYR A 479 18.32 11.44 0.58
C TYR A 479 17.25 12.25 1.34
N PHE A 480 16.10 11.65 1.68
CA PHE A 480 15.05 12.27 2.49
C PHE A 480 14.31 11.23 3.35
N LYS A 481 14.99 10.69 4.37
CA LYS A 481 14.45 9.63 5.24
C LYS A 481 13.05 9.95 5.78
N GLU A 482 12.82 11.16 6.27
CA GLU A 482 11.49 11.58 6.75
C GLU A 482 10.44 11.62 5.64
N LEU A 483 10.78 12.06 4.42
CA LEU A 483 9.81 12.00 3.32
C LEU A 483 9.48 10.55 2.97
N ALA A 484 10.49 9.67 2.92
CA ALA A 484 10.33 8.25 2.64
C ALA A 484 9.44 7.56 3.69
N THR A 485 9.63 7.84 4.99
CA THR A 485 8.79 7.25 6.04
C THR A 485 7.33 7.69 5.93
N ASN A 486 7.07 8.94 5.58
CA ASN A 486 5.69 9.42 5.39
C ASN A 486 5.05 8.80 4.15
N LEU A 487 5.78 8.71 3.04
CA LEU A 487 5.29 8.04 1.84
C LEU A 487 4.96 6.57 2.12
N ASN A 488 5.79 5.85 2.88
CA ASN A 488 5.50 4.47 3.28
C ASN A 488 4.21 4.36 4.08
N TYR A 489 3.96 5.27 5.02
CA TYR A 489 2.69 5.30 5.78
C TYR A 489 1.48 5.47 4.86
N TYR A 490 1.51 6.46 3.96
CA TYR A 490 0.39 6.73 3.06
C TYR A 490 0.19 5.61 2.04
N SER A 491 1.26 5.05 1.50
CA SER A 491 1.18 3.88 0.64
C SER A 491 0.51 2.72 1.38
N MET A 492 0.98 2.35 2.58
CA MET A 492 0.33 1.30 3.36
C MET A 492 -1.14 1.63 3.64
N TRP A 493 -1.46 2.84 4.08
CA TRP A 493 -2.83 3.25 4.35
C TRP A 493 -3.75 3.06 3.13
N LEU A 494 -3.27 3.43 1.94
CA LEU A 494 -4.01 3.21 0.69
C LEU A 494 -4.27 1.73 0.47
N GLU A 495 -3.24 0.88 0.61
CA GLU A 495 -3.35 -0.57 0.42
C GLU A 495 -4.31 -1.24 1.44
N ILE A 496 -4.25 -0.82 2.72
CA ILE A 496 -5.21 -1.26 3.74
C ILE A 496 -6.64 -0.85 3.36
N HIS A 497 -6.81 0.34 2.80
CA HIS A 497 -8.12 0.82 2.34
C HIS A 497 -8.69 -0.05 1.21
N VAL A 498 -7.83 -0.53 0.30
CA VAL A 498 -8.23 -1.47 -0.77
C VAL A 498 -8.80 -2.75 -0.19
N GLY A 499 -8.05 -3.41 0.68
CA GLY A 499 -8.48 -4.66 1.30
C GLY A 499 -9.79 -4.47 2.07
N LYS A 500 -9.95 -3.35 2.76
CA LYS A 500 -11.20 -3.00 3.44
C LYS A 500 -12.37 -2.83 2.47
N HIS A 501 -12.18 -2.14 1.34
CA HIS A 501 -13.22 -1.96 0.35
C HIS A 501 -13.69 -3.31 -0.22
N ALA A 502 -12.74 -4.19 -0.52
CA ALA A 502 -13.00 -5.57 -0.93
C ALA A 502 -13.43 -6.50 0.24
N GLN A 503 -13.41 -6.01 1.48
CA GLN A 503 -13.71 -6.76 2.70
C GLN A 503 -12.87 -8.04 2.87
N VAL A 504 -11.59 -7.96 2.52
CA VAL A 504 -10.59 -9.02 2.69
C VAL A 504 -9.45 -8.54 3.60
N SER A 505 -8.73 -9.48 4.22
CA SER A 505 -7.50 -9.17 4.94
C SER A 505 -6.40 -8.76 3.97
N THR A 506 -5.47 -7.91 4.41
CA THR A 506 -4.31 -7.49 3.62
C THR A 506 -3.00 -8.09 4.12
N PHE A 507 -2.04 -8.24 3.22
CA PHE A 507 -0.72 -8.79 3.50
C PHE A 507 0.37 -7.96 2.83
N LEU A 508 1.34 -7.46 3.59
CA LEU A 508 2.52 -6.79 3.02
C LEU A 508 3.48 -7.86 2.46
N SER A 509 3.24 -8.30 1.23
CA SER A 509 3.91 -9.44 0.60
C SER A 509 5.36 -9.14 0.21
N GLU A 510 5.72 -7.87 0.02
CA GLU A 510 7.09 -7.51 -0.32
C GLU A 510 7.48 -6.13 0.21
N PHE A 511 8.59 -6.09 0.95
CA PHE A 511 9.38 -4.90 1.20
C PHE A 511 10.85 -5.32 1.34
N SER A 512 11.77 -4.38 1.11
CA SER A 512 13.21 -4.61 1.22
C SER A 512 13.89 -3.41 1.86
N GLY A 513 15.20 -3.49 2.06
CA GLY A 513 16.02 -2.39 2.59
C GLY A 513 17.00 -2.87 3.66
N THR A 514 18.01 -2.05 3.93
CA THR A 514 19.04 -2.36 4.94
C THR A 514 19.19 -1.28 6.01
N ASP A 515 18.62 -0.08 5.82
CA ASP A 515 18.68 0.95 6.85
C ASP A 515 17.64 0.67 7.95
N GLU A 516 18.17 0.38 9.13
CA GLU A 516 17.45 0.01 10.35
C GLU A 516 16.41 1.04 10.78
N TYR A 517 16.70 2.32 10.61
CA TYR A 517 15.78 3.39 11.01
C TYR A 517 14.52 3.35 10.13
N LEU A 518 14.70 3.29 8.81
CA LEU A 518 13.59 3.24 7.86
C LEU A 518 12.79 1.93 7.98
N LEU A 519 13.48 0.80 8.17
CA LEU A 519 12.83 -0.50 8.41
C LEU A 519 12.00 -0.47 9.69
N ASN A 520 12.54 0.06 10.79
CA ASN A 520 11.79 0.21 12.04
C ASN A 520 10.53 1.06 11.84
N ARG A 521 10.64 2.20 11.15
CA ARG A 521 9.49 3.06 10.87
C ARG A 521 8.42 2.36 10.03
N LEU A 522 8.81 1.64 8.98
CA LEU A 522 7.88 0.87 8.14
C LEU A 522 7.16 -0.20 8.96
N LEU A 523 7.91 -0.98 9.74
CA LEU A 523 7.35 -2.07 10.52
C LEU A 523 6.50 -1.58 11.71
N ASN A 524 6.76 -0.38 12.24
CA ASN A 524 5.86 0.24 13.21
C ASN A 524 4.52 0.62 12.58
N TYR A 525 4.47 0.96 11.29
CA TYR A 525 3.21 1.11 10.57
C TYR A 525 2.55 -0.23 10.30
N ALA A 526 3.32 -1.28 9.97
CA ALA A 526 2.78 -2.64 9.84
C ALA A 526 2.11 -3.10 11.14
N ASP A 527 2.76 -2.90 12.29
CA ASP A 527 2.19 -3.13 13.62
C ASP A 527 0.90 -2.31 13.83
N TYR A 528 0.94 -1.00 13.58
CA TYR A 528 -0.22 -0.10 13.73
C TYR A 528 -1.43 -0.57 12.91
N PHE A 529 -1.22 -0.96 11.66
CA PHE A 529 -2.26 -1.49 10.79
C PHE A 529 -2.58 -2.96 11.03
N GLN A 530 -1.83 -3.64 11.92
CA GLN A 530 -1.91 -5.08 12.16
C GLN A 530 -1.69 -5.89 10.87
N SER A 531 -0.81 -5.41 10.01
CA SER A 531 -0.44 -6.08 8.76
C SER A 531 0.64 -7.12 9.01
N SER A 532 0.34 -8.35 8.61
CA SER A 532 1.39 -9.37 8.40
C SER A 532 2.29 -8.96 7.23
N TRP A 533 3.53 -9.46 7.21
CA TRP A 533 4.52 -9.04 6.23
C TRP A 533 5.54 -10.12 5.86
N THR A 534 6.12 -10.01 4.66
CA THR A 534 7.28 -10.80 4.22
C THR A 534 8.40 -9.91 3.70
N TYR A 535 9.58 -10.04 4.31
CA TYR A 535 10.79 -9.32 3.91
C TYR A 535 11.43 -9.95 2.67
N LYS A 536 11.96 -9.14 1.76
CA LYS A 536 12.72 -9.59 0.58
C LYS A 536 14.19 -9.24 0.71
N GLY A 537 15.00 -10.28 0.84
CA GLY A 537 16.46 -10.24 0.92
C GLY A 537 17.00 -11.64 1.23
N SER A 538 18.32 -11.79 1.31
CA SER A 538 18.91 -13.08 1.65
C SER A 538 18.65 -13.45 3.11
N ILE A 539 18.70 -14.74 3.44
CA ILE A 539 18.59 -15.24 4.81
C ILE A 539 19.66 -14.57 5.70
N GLN A 540 20.91 -14.51 5.24
CA GLN A 540 22.00 -13.91 6.02
C GLN A 540 21.77 -12.41 6.25
N GLN A 541 21.16 -11.71 5.30
CA GLN A 541 20.80 -10.31 5.46
C GLN A 541 19.67 -10.16 6.48
N ALA A 542 18.60 -10.94 6.37
CA ALA A 542 17.48 -10.90 7.30
C ALA A 542 17.91 -11.17 8.75
N LEU A 543 18.81 -12.15 8.95
CA LEU A 543 19.34 -12.49 10.28
C LEU A 543 20.25 -11.40 10.87
N LYS A 544 20.83 -10.52 10.05
CA LYS A 544 21.67 -9.41 10.51
C LYS A 544 20.86 -8.18 10.92
N LEU A 545 19.65 -8.01 10.39
CA LEU A 545 18.82 -6.83 10.62
C LEU A 545 18.07 -6.96 11.96
N ASP A 546 18.31 -6.02 12.86
CA ASP A 546 17.69 -5.99 14.18
C ASP A 546 16.26 -5.46 14.12
N ALA A 547 15.92 -4.59 13.16
CA ALA A 547 14.55 -4.16 12.91
C ALA A 547 13.61 -5.35 12.65
N LEU A 548 14.09 -6.45 12.09
CA LEU A 548 13.27 -7.65 11.82
C LEU A 548 13.07 -8.52 13.08
N LYS A 549 13.94 -8.37 14.09
CA LYS A 549 13.91 -9.13 15.35
C LYS A 549 13.14 -8.37 16.43
N ARG A 550 11.81 -8.38 16.35
CA ARG A 550 10.94 -7.61 17.26
C ARG A 550 9.98 -8.50 18.04
N PRO A 551 9.65 -8.15 19.30
CA PRO A 551 8.56 -8.77 20.03
C PRO A 551 7.23 -8.60 19.28
N TYR A 552 6.44 -9.66 19.20
CA TYR A 552 5.08 -9.59 18.64
C TYR A 552 4.24 -10.81 19.05
N ALA A 553 2.92 -10.68 19.00
CA ALA A 553 2.02 -11.81 19.19
C ALA A 553 1.86 -12.62 17.90
N GLN A 554 2.33 -13.86 17.88
CA GLN A 554 2.19 -14.80 16.77
C GLN A 554 0.78 -15.42 16.68
N SER A 555 0.09 -15.49 17.80
CA SER A 555 -1.30 -15.93 17.92
C SER A 555 -1.95 -15.17 19.06
N ILE A 556 -3.16 -14.66 18.84
CA ILE A 556 -3.91 -13.88 19.81
C ILE A 556 -5.27 -14.53 20.03
N CYS A 557 -5.53 -14.90 21.29
CA CYS A 557 -6.80 -15.44 21.73
C CYS A 557 -7.79 -14.30 21.97
N ALA A 558 -8.33 -13.76 20.88
CA ALA A 558 -9.15 -12.55 20.90
C ALA A 558 -10.31 -12.58 19.92
N GLU A 559 -11.39 -11.90 20.27
CA GLU A 559 -12.44 -11.51 19.34
C GLU A 559 -12.04 -10.28 18.51
N GLN A 560 -11.24 -9.39 19.10
CA GLN A 560 -10.78 -8.15 18.48
C GLN A 560 -9.45 -7.70 19.07
N VAL A 561 -8.56 -7.16 18.24
CA VAL A 561 -7.28 -6.56 18.64
C VAL A 561 -7.35 -5.05 18.45
N PHE A 562 -7.23 -4.30 19.54
CA PHE A 562 -7.24 -2.84 19.52
C PHE A 562 -5.86 -2.25 19.28
N HIS A 563 -4.82 -2.91 19.80
CA HIS A 563 -3.45 -2.44 19.69
C HIS A 563 -2.49 -3.63 19.64
N HIS A 564 -1.52 -3.59 18.73
CA HIS A 564 -0.39 -4.50 18.66
C HIS A 564 0.76 -3.66 18.12
N GLN A 565 1.69 -3.28 18.98
CA GLN A 565 2.76 -2.38 18.57
C GLN A 565 4.03 -2.58 19.38
N TYR A 566 5.15 -2.66 18.67
CA TYR A 566 6.47 -2.58 19.28
C TYR A 566 7.09 -1.19 19.10
N ASP A 567 7.42 -0.57 20.22
CA ASP A 567 8.28 0.62 20.26
C ASP A 567 9.72 0.17 20.44
N SER A 568 10.48 0.16 19.33
CA SER A 568 11.88 -0.27 19.34
C SER A 568 12.83 0.70 20.05
N ILE A 569 12.46 1.98 20.20
CA ILE A 569 13.26 2.98 20.91
C ILE A 569 13.18 2.72 22.41
N ASN A 570 11.96 2.54 22.92
CA ASN A 570 11.73 2.31 24.34
C ASN A 570 11.79 0.83 24.73
N GLN A 571 11.89 -0.08 23.76
CA GLN A 571 11.85 -1.53 23.93
C GLN A 571 10.59 -2.00 24.67
N VAL A 572 9.44 -1.42 24.28
CA VAL A 572 8.13 -1.70 24.86
C VAL A 572 7.21 -2.27 23.79
N PHE A 573 6.69 -3.47 24.03
CA PHE A 573 5.62 -4.06 23.24
C PHE A 573 4.28 -3.88 23.97
N LYS A 574 3.27 -3.40 23.26
CA LYS A 574 1.92 -3.19 23.78
C LYS A 574 0.93 -4.03 22.98
N LEU A 575 0.09 -4.77 23.69
CA LEU A 575 -0.98 -5.58 23.14
C LEU A 575 -2.27 -5.30 23.91
N GLN A 576 -3.31 -4.89 23.19
CA GLN A 576 -4.64 -4.64 23.75
C GLN A 576 -5.67 -5.37 22.90
N PHE A 577 -6.52 -6.17 23.54
CA PHE A 577 -7.48 -7.01 22.82
C PHE A 577 -8.70 -7.36 23.67
N LYS A 578 -9.78 -7.76 23.01
CA LYS A 578 -10.97 -8.33 23.63
C LYS A 578 -10.78 -9.83 23.77
N PHE A 579 -10.62 -10.33 25.00
CA PHE A 579 -10.29 -11.73 25.26
C PHE A 579 -11.41 -12.67 24.82
N LYS A 580 -11.02 -13.78 24.23
CA LYS A 580 -11.89 -14.92 23.90
C LYS A 580 -11.58 -16.07 24.85
N SER A 581 -12.58 -16.76 25.38
CA SER A 581 -12.33 -17.92 26.25
C SER A 581 -11.81 -19.14 25.46
N ALA A 582 -11.17 -20.08 26.18
CA ALA A 582 -10.75 -21.40 25.66
C ALA A 582 -9.60 -21.43 24.62
N CYS A 583 -8.74 -20.41 24.57
CA CYS A 583 -7.49 -20.44 23.80
C CYS A 583 -6.33 -19.73 24.52
N SER A 584 -5.13 -19.79 23.93
CA SER A 584 -3.91 -19.15 24.44
C SER A 584 -3.37 -18.11 23.48
N THR A 585 -2.80 -17.02 24.03
CA THR A 585 -2.07 -16.02 23.24
C THR A 585 -0.57 -16.34 23.30
N LEU A 586 0.07 -16.43 22.13
CA LEU A 586 1.50 -16.76 22.00
C LEU A 586 2.28 -15.54 21.52
N LEU A 587 3.32 -15.19 22.26
CA LEU A 587 4.23 -14.08 21.99
C LEU A 587 5.60 -14.60 21.60
N PHE A 588 6.16 -14.05 20.54
CA PHE A 588 7.59 -14.16 20.30
C PHE A 588 8.33 -13.04 21.04
N LEU A 589 9.38 -13.41 21.78
CA LEU A 589 10.28 -12.48 22.47
C LEU A 589 11.73 -12.76 22.02
N PRO A 590 12.41 -11.82 21.32
CA PRO A 590 13.69 -12.08 20.64
C PRO A 590 14.91 -12.32 21.54
N TYR A 591 14.80 -12.11 22.86
CA TYR A 591 15.94 -12.17 23.78
C TYR A 591 15.64 -13.14 24.92
N ASP A 592 16.66 -13.88 25.38
CA ASP A 592 16.43 -15.01 26.29
C ASP A 592 16.15 -14.59 27.74
N TYR A 593 16.43 -13.32 28.10
CA TYR A 593 16.21 -12.80 29.45
C TYR A 593 15.80 -11.32 29.46
N GLY A 594 15.19 -10.91 30.57
CA GLY A 594 14.98 -9.50 30.88
C GLY A 594 13.64 -8.94 30.42
N TYR A 595 12.58 -9.72 30.31
CA TYR A 595 11.23 -9.19 30.07
C TYR A 595 10.41 -9.11 31.36
N SER A 596 9.53 -8.12 31.43
CA SER A 596 8.49 -8.03 32.44
C SER A 596 7.18 -7.71 31.76
N CYS A 597 6.10 -8.26 32.33
CA CYS A 597 4.75 -8.10 31.82
C CYS A 597 3.88 -7.44 32.87
N SER A 598 3.12 -6.44 32.46
CA SER A 598 2.01 -5.93 33.26
C SER A 598 0.80 -6.84 33.08
N ASN A 599 0.15 -7.18 34.19
CA ASN A 599 -1.13 -7.90 34.19
C ASN A 599 -1.06 -9.30 33.53
N CYS A 600 0.13 -9.90 33.41
CA CYS A 600 0.28 -11.25 32.89
C CYS A 600 1.47 -12.00 33.48
N ILE A 601 1.42 -13.33 33.38
CA ILE A 601 2.54 -14.22 33.65
C ILE A 601 2.99 -14.78 32.30
N LEU A 602 4.27 -14.59 31.98
CA LEU A 602 4.90 -15.17 30.80
C LEU A 602 5.38 -16.59 31.13
N ARG A 603 4.83 -17.58 30.41
CA ARG A 603 5.27 -18.97 30.51
C ARG A 603 5.98 -19.34 29.21
N GLN A 604 7.22 -19.81 29.29
CA GLN A 604 7.92 -20.29 28.10
C GLN A 604 7.15 -21.48 27.50
N TYR A 605 6.86 -21.40 26.20
CA TYR A 605 6.10 -22.41 25.46
C TYR A 605 7.02 -23.22 24.53
N ASP A 606 7.80 -22.53 23.68
CA ASP A 606 8.80 -23.14 22.81
C ASP A 606 9.92 -22.14 22.51
N LYS A 607 11.15 -22.42 22.96
CA LYS A 607 12.34 -21.55 22.77
C LYS A 607 12.04 -20.09 23.16
N ARG A 608 11.78 -19.23 22.17
CA ARG A 608 11.53 -17.78 22.29
C ARG A 608 10.05 -17.41 22.22
N ILE A 609 9.17 -18.42 22.17
CA ILE A 609 7.72 -18.27 22.20
C ILE A 609 7.24 -18.45 23.64
N PHE A 610 6.47 -17.48 24.11
CA PHE A 610 5.91 -17.43 25.45
C PHE A 610 4.39 -17.42 25.36
N GLU A 611 3.76 -18.29 26.13
CA GLU A 611 2.32 -18.28 26.39
C GLU A 611 2.00 -17.20 27.42
N ILE A 612 0.98 -16.38 27.13
CA ILE A 612 0.43 -15.43 28.09
C ILE A 612 -0.58 -16.16 28.97
N LYS A 613 -0.32 -16.19 30.27
CA LYS A 613 -1.34 -16.48 31.29
C LYS A 613 -1.83 -15.18 31.90
N LEU A 614 -3.12 -14.89 31.68
CA LEU A 614 -3.78 -13.73 32.28
C LEU A 614 -3.93 -13.94 33.80
N THR A 615 -3.81 -12.86 34.56
CA THR A 615 -4.15 -12.87 35.99
C THR A 615 -5.67 -13.02 36.18
N ILE A 616 -6.07 -13.53 37.34
CA ILE A 616 -7.49 -13.82 37.66
C ILE A 616 -8.39 -12.59 37.48
N SER A 617 -7.89 -11.40 37.84
CA SER A 617 -8.61 -10.12 37.66
C SER A 617 -8.97 -9.83 36.20
N ASN A 618 -8.17 -10.28 35.24
CA ASN A 618 -8.35 -9.95 33.82
C ASN A 618 -9.26 -10.95 33.12
N GLN A 619 -9.35 -12.19 33.62
CA GLN A 619 -10.33 -13.15 33.10
C GLN A 619 -11.78 -12.66 33.32
N GLN A 620 -11.98 -11.74 34.27
CA GLN A 620 -13.25 -11.06 34.52
C GLN A 620 -13.45 -9.81 33.66
N GLN A 621 -12.41 -9.31 32.98
CA GLN A 621 -12.49 -8.12 32.12
C GLN A 621 -12.78 -8.51 30.66
N GLN A 622 -13.63 -7.73 29.99
CA GLN A 622 -13.88 -7.93 28.56
C GLN A 622 -12.67 -7.48 27.69
N GLN A 623 -11.86 -6.54 28.18
CA GLN A 623 -10.72 -5.98 27.47
C GLN A 623 -9.44 -6.16 28.30
N VAL A 624 -8.40 -6.69 27.66
CA VAL A 624 -7.12 -6.99 28.29
C VAL A 624 -6.05 -6.04 27.75
N ASN A 625 -5.27 -5.46 28.67
CA ASN A 625 -4.14 -4.59 28.36
C ASN A 625 -2.84 -5.22 28.84
N ILE A 626 -1.95 -5.51 27.90
CA ILE A 626 -0.65 -6.12 28.15
C ILE A 626 0.43 -5.17 27.67
N ILE A 627 1.30 -4.79 28.60
CA ILE A 627 2.54 -4.07 28.29
C ILE A 627 3.69 -4.99 28.69
N ILE A 628 4.56 -5.26 27.73
CA ILE A 628 5.80 -5.99 27.92
C ILE A 628 6.94 -5.04 27.66
N TRP A 629 7.88 -4.98 28.59
CA TRP A 629 9.07 -4.16 28.43
C TRP A 629 10.30 -4.99 28.77
N ARG A 630 11.41 -4.64 28.12
CA ARG A 630 12.70 -5.16 28.53
C ARG A 630 13.15 -4.41 29.79
N LYS A 631 13.41 -5.13 30.89
CA LYS A 631 14.14 -4.60 32.04
C LYS A 631 15.50 -4.12 31.52
N LYS A 632 15.79 -2.83 31.71
CA LYS A 632 17.17 -2.33 31.59
C LYS A 632 18.00 -3.16 32.57
N VAL A 633 18.94 -3.95 32.04
CA VAL A 633 19.93 -4.69 32.82
C VAL A 633 20.93 -3.69 33.36
#